data_AF-T0Z311-F1
#
_entry.id   AF-T0Z311-F1
#
_cell.length_a   1.000
_cell.length_b   1.000
_cell.length_c   1.000
_cell.angle_alpha   90.00
_cell.angle_beta   90.00
_cell.angle_gamma   90.00
#
_symmetry.space_group_name_H-M   'P 1'
#
loop_
_entity.id
_entity.type
_entity.pdbx_description
1 polymer ?
#
loop_
_entity_poly.entity_id
_entity_poly.type
_entity_poly.pdbx_seq_one_letter_code
_entity_poly.pdbx_strand_id
1 'polypeptide(L)'
;DAQRAGKVHGLVLGGIELSRSAETRHSLVIGLQGGGKTVLLDAALDQIEQRRERRMIFDPKKDFVKTRFDPKHAVLLGPWDSRSAIWHAAADFDTPSRAFEFCQVLYQVAARPEHKRWVGGAARIVAGLIIAEMLDARRANRPAAWTWATIAQQIRAMDDVAMIARAAVGDSTIRTLIPSAFTTGKLTRD
;
A
#
# COMPACT_ATOMS: atom_id res chain seq x y z
N ASP A 1 -17.67 26.49 18.25
CA ASP A 1 -17.45 27.84 18.84
C ASP A 1 -16.26 28.59 18.24
N ALA A 2 -15.07 28.01 18.13
CA ALA A 2 -13.89 28.71 17.57
C ALA A 2 -14.07 29.22 16.12
N GLN A 3 -14.71 28.44 15.24
CA GLN A 3 -14.96 28.85 13.84
C GLN A 3 -16.02 29.96 13.75
N ARG A 4 -17.10 29.86 14.54
CA ARG A 4 -18.11 30.93 14.65
C ARG A 4 -17.51 32.24 15.17
N ALA A 5 -16.47 32.14 16.00
CA ALA A 5 -15.71 33.28 16.51
C ALA A 5 -14.60 33.76 15.56
N GLY A 6 -14.48 33.22 14.34
CA GLY A 6 -13.47 33.61 13.35
C GLY A 6 -12.02 33.28 13.71
N LYS A 7 -11.80 32.41 14.71
CA LYS A 7 -10.45 32.06 15.17
C LYS A 7 -9.79 30.95 14.35
N VAL A 8 -10.62 30.14 13.68
CA VAL A 8 -10.20 29.07 12.77
C VAL A 8 -11.09 29.13 11.54
N HIS A 9 -10.51 28.85 10.37
CA HIS A 9 -11.25 28.81 9.11
C HIS A 9 -11.25 27.40 8.56
N GLY A 10 -12.38 27.01 7.97
CA GLY A 10 -12.48 25.76 7.23
C GLY A 10 -12.14 25.93 5.75
N LEU A 11 -12.04 24.84 4.99
CA LEU A 11 -11.66 24.86 3.58
C LEU A 11 -12.73 25.58 2.78
N VAL A 12 -12.32 26.56 1.99
CA VAL A 12 -13.18 27.26 1.05
C VAL A 12 -13.16 26.51 -0.28
N LEU A 13 -14.28 25.87 -0.60
CA LEU A 13 -14.45 25.13 -1.86
C LEU A 13 -15.55 25.81 -2.67
N GLY A 14 -15.24 26.25 -3.90
CA GLY A 14 -16.22 26.92 -4.77
C GLY A 14 -16.82 28.18 -4.16
N GLY A 15 -16.06 28.91 -3.33
CA GLY A 15 -16.52 30.12 -2.63
C GLY A 15 -17.29 29.86 -1.34
N ILE A 16 -17.48 28.60 -0.94
CA ILE A 16 -18.19 28.24 0.31
C ILE A 16 -17.18 27.71 1.32
N GLU A 17 -17.12 28.33 2.49
CA GLU A 17 -16.33 27.84 3.63
C GLU A 17 -17.03 26.63 4.27
N LEU A 18 -16.34 25.48 4.30
CA LEU A 18 -16.78 24.31 5.03
C LEU A 18 -16.62 24.51 6.54
N SER A 19 -17.47 23.88 7.35
CA SER A 19 -17.15 23.76 8.77
C SER A 19 -15.97 22.82 8.99
N ARG A 20 -15.15 23.04 10.03
CA ARG A 20 -14.05 22.13 10.37
C ARG A 20 -14.53 20.70 10.63
N SER A 21 -15.77 20.53 11.11
CA SER A 21 -16.38 19.21 11.27
C SER A 21 -16.82 18.57 9.95
N ALA A 22 -17.08 19.36 8.90
CA ALA A 22 -17.42 18.85 7.58
C ALA A 22 -16.17 18.33 6.86
N GLU A 23 -15.01 18.98 7.03
CA GLU A 23 -13.73 18.52 6.47
C GLU A 23 -13.39 17.09 6.89
N THR A 24 -13.74 16.69 8.12
CA THR A 24 -13.43 15.36 8.65
C THR A 24 -14.39 14.26 8.18
N ARG A 25 -15.41 14.58 7.38
CA ARG A 25 -16.44 13.62 6.91
C ARG A 25 -16.22 13.16 5.47
N HIS A 26 -15.03 13.42 4.92
CA HIS A 26 -14.69 13.23 3.52
C HIS A 26 -15.51 14.14 2.58
N SER A 27 -15.08 14.24 1.33
CA SER A 27 -15.77 15.01 0.30
C SER A 27 -15.66 14.30 -1.04
N LEU A 28 -16.72 14.36 -1.83
CA LEU A 28 -16.79 13.78 -3.17
C LEU A 28 -17.00 14.89 -4.19
N VAL A 29 -16.04 15.04 -5.11
CA VAL A 29 -16.09 16.03 -6.19
C VAL A 29 -16.41 15.32 -7.51
N ILE A 30 -17.58 15.59 -8.08
CA ILE A 30 -18.07 15.00 -9.34
C ILE A 30 -18.19 16.09 -10.40
N GLY A 31 -17.88 15.75 -11.64
CA GLY A 31 -18.05 16.64 -12.78
C GLY A 31 -17.49 16.05 -14.07
N LEU A 32 -17.91 16.60 -15.21
CA LEU A 32 -17.40 16.19 -16.53
C LEU A 32 -15.91 16.53 -16.70
N GLN A 33 -15.28 15.97 -17.73
CA GLN A 33 -13.95 16.41 -18.15
C GLN A 33 -13.98 17.91 -18.46
N GLY A 34 -12.97 18.65 -17.99
CA GLY A 34 -12.94 20.12 -18.12
C GLY A 34 -13.80 20.88 -17.09
N GLY A 35 -14.62 20.20 -16.28
CA GLY A 35 -15.50 20.85 -15.27
C GLY A 35 -14.80 21.41 -14.02
N GLY A 36 -13.50 21.73 -14.09
CA GLY A 36 -12.78 22.40 -13.01
C GLY A 36 -12.43 21.56 -11.77
N LYS A 37 -12.64 20.23 -11.78
CA LYS A 37 -12.32 19.36 -10.62
C LYS A 37 -10.88 19.51 -10.12
N THR A 38 -9.91 19.50 -11.04
CA THR A 38 -8.50 19.68 -10.69
C THR A 38 -8.27 21.07 -10.08
N VAL A 39 -8.85 22.13 -10.65
CA VAL A 39 -8.74 23.51 -10.14
C VAL A 39 -9.32 23.62 -8.71
N LEU A 40 -10.47 22.99 -8.45
CA LEU A 40 -11.07 22.97 -7.12
C LEU A 40 -10.17 22.27 -6.10
N LEU A 41 -9.63 21.10 -6.45
CA LEU A 41 -8.71 20.36 -5.58
C LEU A 41 -7.40 21.13 -5.36
N ASP A 42 -6.88 21.79 -6.39
CA ASP A 42 -5.68 22.60 -6.33
C ASP A 42 -5.84 23.76 -5.33
N ALA A 43 -6.96 24.49 -5.40
CA ALA A 43 -7.29 25.55 -4.44
C ALA A 43 -7.48 25.03 -3.01
N ALA A 44 -7.94 23.79 -2.83
CA ALA A 44 -8.00 23.16 -1.51
C ALA A 44 -6.59 22.84 -0.98
N LEU A 45 -5.70 22.35 -1.85
CA LEU A 45 -4.32 22.03 -1.50
C LEU A 45 -3.51 23.26 -1.08
N ASP A 46 -3.75 24.42 -1.70
CA ASP A 46 -3.14 25.70 -1.27
C ASP A 46 -3.52 26.05 0.16
N GLN A 47 -4.80 25.89 0.52
CA GLN A 47 -5.28 26.17 1.87
C GLN A 47 -4.70 25.18 2.90
N ILE A 48 -4.61 23.89 2.53
CA ILE A 48 -3.98 22.85 3.37
C ILE A 48 -2.50 23.19 3.61
N GLU A 49 -1.81 23.69 2.59
CA GLU A 49 -0.40 24.11 2.67
C GLU A 49 -0.21 25.31 3.58
N GLN A 50 -1.05 26.34 3.43
CA GLN A 50 -1.06 27.52 4.29
C GLN A 50 -1.31 27.15 5.76
N ARG A 51 -2.14 26.12 6.00
CA ARG A 51 -2.40 25.57 7.34
C ARG A 51 -1.28 24.65 7.86
N ARG A 52 -0.29 24.31 7.03
CA ARG A 52 0.79 23.36 7.34
C ARG A 52 0.25 21.99 7.77
N GLU A 53 -0.87 21.57 7.19
CA GLU A 53 -1.48 20.27 7.46
C GLU A 53 -0.85 19.18 6.58
N ARG A 54 -0.79 17.95 7.08
CA ARG A 54 -0.26 16.81 6.32
C ARG A 54 -1.26 16.41 5.23
N ARG A 55 -0.73 16.04 4.06
CA ARG A 55 -1.53 15.61 2.91
C ARG A 55 -0.92 14.40 2.22
N MET A 56 -1.78 13.56 1.67
CA MET A 56 -1.42 12.46 0.78
C MET A 56 -2.20 12.65 -0.52
N ILE A 57 -1.49 12.67 -1.64
CA ILE A 57 -2.09 12.89 -2.96
C ILE A 57 -1.87 11.63 -3.79
N PHE A 58 -2.97 10.98 -4.18
CA PHE A 58 -2.93 9.92 -5.18
C PHE A 58 -3.10 10.55 -6.58
N ASP A 59 -2.02 10.59 -7.35
CA ASP A 59 -1.95 11.33 -8.61
C ASP A 59 -1.55 10.44 -9.81
N PRO A 60 -2.45 9.60 -10.32
CA PRO A 60 -2.15 8.74 -11.47
C PRO A 60 -1.95 9.52 -12.78
N LYS A 61 -2.53 10.72 -12.91
CA LYS A 61 -2.40 11.57 -14.11
C LYS A 61 -1.13 12.43 -14.09
N LYS A 62 -0.47 12.52 -12.94
CA LYS A 62 0.75 13.31 -12.72
C LYS A 62 0.50 14.82 -12.83
N ASP A 63 -0.75 15.26 -12.62
CA ASP A 63 -1.12 16.67 -12.72
C ASP A 63 -0.56 17.46 -11.53
N PHE A 64 -0.61 16.87 -10.33
CA PHE A 64 -0.19 17.51 -9.08
C PHE A 64 1.31 17.33 -8.82
N VAL A 65 1.89 16.16 -9.12
CA VAL A 65 3.34 15.95 -8.95
C VAL A 65 4.14 16.88 -9.86
N LYS A 66 3.59 17.25 -11.02
CA LYS A 66 4.25 18.19 -11.94
C LYS A 66 4.28 19.61 -11.40
N THR A 67 3.25 20.05 -10.69
CA THR A 67 3.08 21.45 -10.27
C THR A 67 3.39 21.70 -8.80
N ARG A 68 3.27 20.69 -7.92
CA ARG A 68 3.31 20.84 -6.46
C ARG A 68 4.40 20.02 -5.76
N PHE A 69 5.12 19.15 -6.46
CA PHE A 69 6.16 18.35 -5.82
C PHE A 69 7.42 19.17 -5.57
N ASP A 70 7.75 19.37 -4.30
CA ASP A 70 9.06 19.85 -3.85
C ASP A 70 9.72 18.77 -2.99
N PRO A 71 10.88 18.20 -3.40
CA PRO A 71 11.58 17.18 -2.62
C PRO A 71 12.06 17.66 -1.25
N LYS A 72 12.09 18.97 -0.98
CA LYS A 72 12.41 19.52 0.35
C LYS A 72 11.26 19.36 1.36
N HIS A 73 10.03 19.24 0.86
CA HIS A 73 8.81 19.32 1.69
C HIS A 73 7.84 18.15 1.46
N ALA A 74 8.09 17.30 0.47
CA ALA A 74 7.24 16.16 0.15
C ALA A 74 8.05 14.90 -0.17
N VAL A 75 7.47 13.74 0.15
CA VAL A 75 7.99 12.43 -0.25
C VAL A 75 7.18 11.95 -1.45
N LEU A 76 7.86 11.66 -2.56
CA LEU A 76 7.25 11.01 -3.71
C LEU A 76 7.37 9.48 -3.55
N LEU A 77 6.26 8.77 -3.77
CA LEU A 77 6.22 7.31 -3.87
C LEU A 77 5.71 6.91 -5.25
N GLY A 78 6.64 6.61 -6.14
CA GLY A 78 6.37 6.19 -7.52
C GLY A 78 7.56 5.40 -8.06
N PRO A 79 7.50 4.05 -8.11
CA PRO A 79 8.66 3.22 -8.46
C PRO A 79 9.23 3.46 -9.87
N TRP A 80 8.51 4.21 -10.71
CA TRP A 80 8.92 4.63 -12.05
C TRP A 80 9.61 6.00 -12.10
N ASP A 81 9.67 6.75 -11.00
CA ASP A 81 10.23 8.10 -10.93
C ASP A 81 11.55 8.09 -10.14
N SER A 82 12.63 8.60 -10.72
CA SER A 82 13.95 8.61 -10.10
C SER A 82 14.05 9.48 -8.85
N ARG A 83 13.09 10.40 -8.65
CA ARG A 83 12.99 11.26 -7.45
C ARG A 83 12.23 10.58 -6.32
N SER A 84 11.63 9.41 -6.57
CA SER A 84 10.86 8.67 -5.56
C SER A 84 11.75 8.23 -4.41
N ALA A 85 11.21 8.29 -3.20
CA ALA A 85 11.77 7.56 -2.10
C ALA A 85 11.64 6.04 -2.33
N ILE A 86 12.59 5.30 -1.77
CA ILE A 86 12.52 3.84 -1.69
C ILE A 86 11.71 3.49 -0.46
N TRP A 87 10.62 2.75 -0.65
CA TRP A 87 9.81 2.28 0.46
C TRP A 87 10.47 1.10 1.18
N HIS A 88 10.86 1.30 2.43
CA HIS A 88 11.39 0.25 3.31
C HIS A 88 10.24 -0.52 3.96
N ALA A 89 9.57 -1.38 3.19
CA ALA A 89 8.39 -2.12 3.64
C ALA A 89 8.60 -2.95 4.91
N ALA A 90 9.81 -3.45 5.14
CA ALA A 90 10.14 -4.21 6.35
C ALA A 90 10.09 -3.39 7.65
N ALA A 91 10.21 -2.07 7.57
CA ALA A 91 10.01 -1.18 8.71
C ALA A 91 8.53 -1.00 9.08
N ASP A 92 7.63 -1.08 8.10
CA ASP A 92 6.18 -0.93 8.31
C ASP A 92 5.50 -2.26 8.70
N PHE A 93 6.01 -3.39 8.18
CA PHE A 93 5.52 -4.73 8.49
C PHE A 93 6.28 -5.35 9.65
N ASP A 94 6.07 -4.77 10.84
CA ASP A 94 6.68 -5.16 12.11
C ASP A 94 6.10 -6.44 12.73
N THR A 95 4.95 -6.90 12.26
CA THR A 95 4.24 -8.08 12.79
C THR A 95 3.77 -9.01 11.67
N PRO A 96 3.72 -10.33 11.90
CA PRO A 96 3.23 -11.28 10.91
C PRO A 96 1.81 -10.97 10.42
N SER A 97 0.93 -10.50 11.32
CA SER A 97 -0.44 -10.13 10.98
C SER A 97 -0.50 -8.95 10.00
N ARG A 98 0.33 -7.91 10.19
CA ARG A 98 0.39 -6.78 9.24
C ARG A 98 0.89 -7.21 7.86
N ALA A 99 1.92 -8.06 7.80
CA ALA A 99 2.41 -8.60 6.53
C ALA A 99 1.31 -9.40 5.81
N PHE A 100 0.58 -10.24 6.56
CA PHE A 100 -0.54 -11.02 6.03
C PHE A 100 -1.69 -10.13 5.51
N GLU A 101 -2.16 -9.18 6.31
CA GLU A 101 -3.23 -8.24 5.94
C GLU A 101 -2.86 -7.44 4.70
N PHE A 102 -1.64 -6.91 4.63
CA PHE A 102 -1.15 -6.19 3.46
C PHE A 102 -1.21 -7.04 2.19
N CYS A 103 -0.70 -8.27 2.25
CA CYS A 103 -0.75 -9.19 1.12
C CYS A 103 -2.18 -9.53 0.72
N GLN A 104 -3.11 -9.71 1.67
CA GLN A 104 -4.52 -9.93 1.33
C GLN A 104 -5.11 -8.71 0.60
N VAL A 105 -4.88 -7.50 1.09
CA VAL A 105 -5.40 -6.27 0.46
C VAL A 105 -4.82 -6.06 -0.94
N LEU A 106 -3.50 -6.20 -1.08
CA LEU A 106 -2.80 -6.02 -2.35
C LEU A 106 -3.37 -6.89 -3.47
N TYR A 107 -3.71 -8.13 -3.13
CA TYR A 107 -4.21 -9.12 -4.06
C TYR A 107 -5.73 -9.02 -4.27
N GLN A 108 -6.52 -8.60 -3.28
CA GLN A 108 -7.96 -8.42 -3.42
C GLN A 108 -8.36 -7.32 -4.40
N VAL A 109 -7.57 -6.25 -4.52
CA VAL A 109 -7.81 -5.17 -5.49
C VAL A 109 -7.81 -5.69 -6.94
N ALA A 110 -7.14 -6.81 -7.21
CA ALA A 110 -6.99 -7.39 -8.54
C ALA A 110 -7.98 -8.53 -8.86
N ALA A 111 -8.81 -8.98 -7.91
CA ALA A 111 -9.56 -10.24 -8.07
C ALA A 111 -10.99 -10.07 -8.57
N ARG A 112 -11.31 -10.73 -9.70
CA ARG A 112 -12.70 -11.06 -10.02
C ARG A 112 -13.22 -12.18 -9.10
N PRO A 113 -14.54 -12.29 -8.85
CA PRO A 113 -15.11 -13.31 -7.96
C PRO A 113 -14.62 -14.74 -8.25
N GLU A 114 -14.51 -15.11 -9.52
CA GLU A 114 -14.07 -16.42 -10.00
C GLU A 114 -12.61 -16.74 -9.69
N HIS A 115 -11.75 -15.73 -9.50
CA HIS A 115 -10.32 -15.91 -9.23
C HIS A 115 -9.96 -15.78 -7.73
N LYS A 116 -10.94 -15.52 -6.86
CA LYS A 116 -10.70 -15.27 -5.42
C LYS A 116 -9.86 -16.35 -4.73
N ARG A 117 -10.05 -17.63 -5.09
CA ARG A 117 -9.29 -18.75 -4.51
C ARG A 117 -7.81 -18.71 -4.91
N TRP A 118 -7.52 -18.48 -6.18
CA TRP A 118 -6.17 -18.39 -6.73
C TRP A 118 -5.40 -17.19 -6.16
N VAL A 119 -6.07 -16.05 -6.16
CA VAL A 119 -5.53 -14.79 -5.63
C VAL A 119 -5.27 -14.90 -4.13
N GLY A 120 -6.21 -15.47 -3.37
CA GLY A 120 -6.04 -15.68 -1.92
C GLY A 120 -4.89 -16.64 -1.60
N GLY A 121 -4.71 -17.71 -2.40
CA GLY A 121 -3.57 -18.61 -2.28
C GLY A 121 -2.23 -17.94 -2.57
N ALA A 122 -2.13 -17.19 -3.67
CA ALA A 122 -0.93 -16.42 -4.00
C ALA A 122 -0.56 -15.40 -2.91
N ALA A 123 -1.57 -14.67 -2.39
CA ALA A 123 -1.38 -13.74 -1.29
C ALA A 123 -0.81 -14.41 -0.04
N ARG A 124 -1.29 -15.62 0.30
CA ARG A 124 -0.79 -16.40 1.44
C ARG A 124 0.64 -16.88 1.22
N ILE A 125 0.99 -17.32 0.01
CA ILE A 125 2.36 -17.71 -0.31
C ILE A 125 3.30 -16.52 -0.09
N VAL A 126 2.99 -15.35 -0.67
CA VAL A 126 3.84 -14.15 -0.52
C VAL A 126 3.91 -13.69 0.94
N ALA A 127 2.79 -13.68 1.66
CA ALA A 127 2.78 -13.38 3.09
C ALA A 127 3.66 -14.37 3.87
N GLY A 128 3.55 -15.66 3.60
CA GLY A 128 4.35 -16.72 4.22
C GLY A 128 5.85 -16.53 3.97
N LEU A 129 6.26 -16.15 2.75
CA LEU A 129 7.66 -15.84 2.45
C LEU A 129 8.16 -14.63 3.26
N ILE A 130 7.38 -13.55 3.32
CA ILE A 130 7.71 -12.35 4.10
C ILE A 130 7.85 -12.69 5.58
N ILE A 131 6.90 -13.43 6.14
CA ILE A 131 6.91 -13.81 7.56
C ILE A 131 8.09 -14.74 7.86
N ALA A 132 8.42 -15.67 6.96
CA ALA A 132 9.58 -16.53 7.12
C ALA A 132 10.89 -15.72 7.15
N GLU A 133 11.01 -14.68 6.30
CA GLU A 133 12.13 -13.73 6.36
C GLU A 133 12.15 -12.94 7.67
N MET A 134 11.00 -12.47 8.15
CA MET A 134 10.91 -11.76 9.43
C MET A 134 11.37 -12.64 10.60
N LEU A 135 11.01 -13.92 10.60
CA LEU A 135 11.42 -14.89 11.62
C LEU A 135 12.94 -15.12 11.60
N ASP A 136 13.53 -15.32 10.42
CA ASP A 136 14.97 -15.54 10.29
C ASP A 136 15.78 -14.29 10.60
N ALA A 137 15.30 -13.13 10.14
CA ALA A 137 15.86 -11.83 10.47
C ALA A 137 15.86 -11.59 11.99
N ARG A 138 14.79 -11.95 12.69
CA ARG A 138 14.71 -11.87 14.16
C ARG A 138 15.67 -12.84 14.85
N ARG A 139 15.78 -14.09 14.38
CA ARG A 139 16.75 -15.07 14.91
C ARG A 139 18.20 -14.60 14.74
N ALA A 140 18.49 -13.94 13.62
CA ALA A 140 19.81 -13.39 13.31
C ALA A 140 20.07 -12.00 13.93
N ASN A 141 19.19 -11.49 14.80
CA ASN A 141 19.26 -10.14 15.39
C ASN A 141 19.40 -9.00 14.35
N ARG A 142 18.69 -9.12 13.22
CA ARG A 142 18.64 -8.13 12.13
C ARG A 142 17.18 -7.80 11.79
N PRO A 143 16.37 -7.25 12.72
CA PRO A 143 14.97 -6.93 12.43
C PRO A 143 14.86 -5.95 11.25
N ALA A 144 13.76 -6.03 10.50
CA ALA A 144 13.49 -5.21 9.31
C ALA A 144 14.52 -5.32 8.16
N ALA A 145 15.28 -6.42 8.07
CA ALA A 145 16.33 -6.58 7.07
C ALA A 145 15.85 -7.09 5.69
N TRP A 146 14.62 -7.62 5.57
CA TRP A 146 14.13 -8.11 4.29
C TRP A 146 13.74 -6.96 3.36
N THR A 147 13.76 -7.21 2.05
CA THR A 147 13.36 -6.24 1.03
C THR A 147 12.51 -6.91 -0.04
N TRP A 148 11.83 -6.12 -0.87
CA TRP A 148 11.16 -6.65 -2.07
C TRP A 148 12.10 -7.43 -2.98
N ALA A 149 13.38 -7.01 -3.07
CA ALA A 149 14.39 -7.75 -3.80
C ALA A 149 14.68 -9.12 -3.18
N THR A 150 14.68 -9.24 -1.85
CA THR A 150 14.86 -10.52 -1.14
C THR A 150 13.73 -11.48 -1.49
N ILE A 151 12.47 -11.01 -1.42
CA ILE A 151 11.30 -11.82 -1.76
C ILE A 151 11.30 -12.20 -3.25
N ALA A 152 11.59 -11.25 -4.14
CA ALA A 152 11.68 -11.50 -5.57
C ALA A 152 12.78 -12.52 -5.93
N GLN A 153 13.92 -12.47 -5.23
CA GLN A 153 15.00 -13.44 -5.41
C GLN A 153 14.55 -14.85 -5.02
N GLN A 154 13.83 -15.00 -3.91
CA GLN A 154 13.31 -16.32 -3.50
C GLN A 154 12.36 -16.90 -4.54
N ILE A 155 11.42 -16.10 -5.02
CA ILE A 155 10.45 -16.51 -6.05
C ILE A 155 11.17 -16.94 -7.34
N ARG A 156 12.29 -16.29 -7.70
CA ARG A 156 13.06 -16.63 -8.90
C ARG A 156 14.00 -17.83 -8.73
N ALA A 157 14.52 -18.03 -7.52
CA ALA A 157 15.57 -19.00 -7.26
C ALA A 157 15.05 -20.37 -6.79
N MET A 158 13.86 -20.41 -6.17
CA MET A 158 13.26 -21.65 -5.68
C MET A 158 12.34 -22.27 -6.74
N ASP A 159 12.30 -23.60 -6.80
CA ASP A 159 11.20 -24.29 -7.47
C ASP A 159 9.89 -24.15 -6.68
N ASP A 160 8.78 -24.53 -7.31
CA ASP A 160 7.44 -24.34 -6.75
C ASP A 160 7.28 -25.05 -5.38
N VAL A 161 7.85 -26.25 -5.22
CA VAL A 161 7.77 -27.04 -3.97
C VAL A 161 8.58 -26.37 -2.87
N ALA A 162 9.82 -25.99 -3.15
CA ALA A 162 10.71 -25.34 -2.21
C ALA A 162 10.15 -23.97 -1.77
N MET A 163 9.58 -23.21 -2.70
CA MET A 163 8.92 -21.93 -2.41
C MET A 163 7.71 -22.11 -1.49
N ILE A 164 6.83 -23.08 -1.78
CA ILE A 164 5.66 -23.37 -0.94
C ILE A 164 6.09 -23.86 0.44
N ALA A 165 7.11 -24.71 0.52
CA ALA A 165 7.66 -25.18 1.78
C ALA A 165 8.27 -24.04 2.61
N ARG A 166 8.98 -23.11 1.97
CA ARG A 166 9.51 -21.91 2.63
C ARG A 166 8.38 -21.01 3.14
N ALA A 167 7.36 -20.76 2.32
CA ALA A 167 6.21 -19.96 2.73
C ALA A 167 5.47 -20.59 3.92
N ALA A 168 5.38 -21.92 3.98
CA ALA A 168 4.76 -22.64 5.08
C ALA A 168 5.51 -22.54 6.43
N VAL A 169 6.74 -22.04 6.43
CA VAL A 169 7.43 -21.64 7.68
C VAL A 169 6.80 -20.39 8.27
N GLY A 170 6.39 -19.43 7.43
CA GLY A 170 5.74 -18.20 7.86
C GLY A 170 4.23 -18.33 8.08
N ASP A 171 3.56 -19.20 7.31
CA ASP A 171 2.14 -19.50 7.47
C ASP A 171 1.88 -21.02 7.35
N SER A 172 1.74 -21.70 8.50
CA SER A 172 1.57 -23.16 8.55
C SER A 172 0.32 -23.66 7.85
N THR A 173 -0.70 -22.81 7.69
CA THR A 173 -1.97 -23.17 7.05
C THR A 173 -1.82 -23.43 5.54
N ILE A 174 -0.72 -22.99 4.92
CA ILE A 174 -0.38 -23.30 3.53
C ILE A 174 -0.30 -24.81 3.31
N ARG A 175 0.11 -25.58 4.33
CA ARG A 175 0.15 -27.05 4.27
C ARG A 175 -1.22 -27.67 4.04
N THR A 176 -2.26 -27.07 4.61
CA THR A 176 -3.64 -27.49 4.41
C THR A 176 -4.20 -26.99 3.08
N LEU A 177 -3.76 -25.81 2.63
CA LEU A 177 -4.22 -25.20 1.38
C LEU A 177 -3.63 -25.90 0.14
N ILE A 178 -2.37 -26.32 0.21
CA ILE A 178 -1.62 -26.92 -0.89
C ILE A 178 -0.94 -28.22 -0.41
N PRO A 179 -1.71 -29.25 -0.03
CA PRO A 179 -1.14 -30.48 0.54
C PRO A 179 -0.26 -31.24 -0.45
N SER A 180 -0.53 -31.12 -1.76
CA SER A 180 0.25 -31.74 -2.83
C SER A 180 1.72 -31.28 -2.88
N ALA A 181 2.04 -30.10 -2.35
CA ALA A 181 3.42 -29.63 -2.25
C ALA A 181 4.21 -30.33 -1.12
N PHE A 182 3.55 -31.10 -0.27
CA PHE A 182 4.14 -31.75 0.91
C PHE A 182 4.02 -33.27 0.90
N THR A 183 3.33 -33.83 -0.09
CA THR A 183 3.33 -35.27 -0.37
C THR A 183 4.42 -35.60 -1.38
N THR A 184 4.96 -36.82 -1.36
CA THR A 184 6.13 -37.26 -2.14
C THR A 184 5.92 -37.35 -3.67
N GLY A 185 4.91 -36.69 -4.23
CA GLY A 185 4.63 -36.61 -5.67
C GLY A 185 5.03 -35.24 -6.23
N LYS A 186 5.63 -35.20 -7.43
CA LYS A 186 5.92 -33.94 -8.13
C LYS A 186 4.62 -33.15 -8.32
N LEU A 187 4.65 -31.84 -8.03
CA LEU A 187 3.64 -30.91 -8.55
C LEU A 187 3.75 -30.95 -10.08
N THR A 188 2.77 -31.57 -10.75
CA THR A 188 2.67 -31.47 -12.20
C THR A 188 2.10 -30.09 -12.54
N ARG A 189 2.83 -29.34 -13.37
CA ARG A 189 2.27 -28.16 -14.03
C ARG A 189 1.37 -28.68 -15.14
N ASP A 190 0.07 -28.65 -14.92
CA ASP A 190 -0.92 -28.77 -16.00
C ASP A 190 -1.00 -27.47 -16.80
#